data_AF-A0A9E5SUF6-F1
#
_entry.id   AF-A0A9E5SUF6-F1
#
_cell.length_a   1.000
_cell.length_b   1.000
_cell.length_c   1.000
_cell.angle_alpha   90.00
_cell.angle_beta   90.00
_cell.angle_gamma   90.00
#
_symmetry.space_group_name_H-M   'P 1'
#
loop_
_entity.id
_entity.type
_entity.pdbx_description
1 polymer ?
#
loop_
_entity_poly.entity_id
_entity_poly.type
_entity_poly.pdbx_seq_one_letter_code
_entity_poly.pdbx_strand_id
1 'polypeptide(L)'
;MLKHLISLSESTTAAANGSTADMTVWEKLGLGGSVTVLGMVIVFIGLILLIFLTWLYPKIAKSLISWWAGVKERRASRKAERQLAKQQRKEVKKAEKMAPAKAEEPAVDTPATLPADEHSPELIAVIAAAVAACQGTSSNGIVIRSLRRAQSTTPVWGASSRIEQVNKRL
;
A
#
# COMPACT_ATOMS: atom_id res chain seq x y z
N MET A 1 -33.55 -31.04 37.19
CA MET A 1 -32.32 -30.24 37.41
C MET A 1 -32.10 -29.14 36.38
N LEU A 2 -32.53 -29.26 35.11
CA LEU A 2 -32.40 -28.18 34.11
C LEU A 2 -33.21 -26.91 34.40
N LYS A 3 -34.34 -27.00 35.11
CA LYS A 3 -35.17 -25.83 35.45
C LYS A 3 -34.53 -24.88 36.48
N HIS A 4 -33.61 -25.39 37.32
CA HIS A 4 -32.89 -24.55 38.28
C HIS A 4 -31.74 -23.75 37.64
N LEU A 5 -31.14 -24.24 36.56
CA LEU A 5 -30.03 -23.57 35.87
C LEU A 5 -30.48 -22.36 35.04
N ILE A 6 -31.72 -22.38 34.53
CA ILE A 6 -32.30 -21.27 33.76
C ILE A 6 -32.66 -20.08 34.67
N SER A 7 -33.12 -20.34 35.89
CA SER A 7 -33.50 -19.29 36.85
C SER A 7 -32.29 -18.49 37.40
N LEU A 8 -31.09 -19.09 37.45
CA LEU A 8 -29.86 -18.36 37.83
C LEU A 8 -29.31 -17.45 36.72
N SER A 9 -29.61 -17.74 35.45
CA SER A 9 -29.22 -16.90 34.32
C SER A 9 -30.05 -15.61 34.23
N GLU A 10 -31.33 -15.66 34.60
CA GLU A 10 -32.20 -14.47 34.62
C GLU A 10 -31.93 -13.57 35.83
N SER A 11 -31.57 -14.12 36.98
CA SER A 11 -31.28 -13.35 38.21
C SER A 11 -29.94 -12.61 38.19
N THR A 12 -28.94 -13.10 37.45
CA THR A 12 -27.66 -12.38 37.28
C THR A 12 -27.80 -11.19 36.31
N THR A 13 -28.75 -11.25 35.37
CA THR A 13 -28.99 -10.17 34.40
C THR A 13 -29.98 -9.11 34.93
N ALA A 14 -30.83 -9.47 35.90
CA ALA A 14 -31.75 -8.54 36.55
C ALA A 14 -31.07 -7.54 37.52
N ALA A 15 -29.87 -7.83 38.02
CA ALA A 15 -29.19 -6.98 39.01
C ALA A 15 -28.44 -5.77 38.43
N ALA A 16 -28.16 -5.73 37.12
CA ALA A 16 -27.45 -4.59 36.51
C ALA A 16 -28.37 -3.39 36.16
N ASN A 17 -29.68 -3.60 36.11
CA ASN A 17 -30.67 -2.57 35.77
C ASN A 17 -31.58 -2.19 36.97
N GLY A 18 -31.34 -2.77 38.14
CA GLY A 18 -32.12 -2.55 39.35
C GLY A 18 -31.62 -1.36 40.18
N SER A 19 -31.78 -0.13 39.68
CA SER A 19 -32.00 1.09 40.50
C SER A 19 -31.96 2.34 39.61
N THR A 20 -32.92 2.47 38.69
CA THR A 20 -33.29 3.79 38.12
C THR A 20 -34.67 4.20 38.63
N ALA A 21 -34.85 4.08 39.94
CA ALA A 21 -36.02 4.59 40.63
C ALA A 21 -36.00 6.13 40.63
N ASP A 22 -37.06 6.73 40.09
CA ASP A 22 -37.49 8.13 40.21
C ASP A 22 -36.43 9.25 40.17
N MET A 23 -35.60 9.26 39.12
CA MET A 23 -34.80 10.45 38.80
C MET A 23 -35.65 11.37 37.93
N THR A 24 -35.80 12.62 38.37
CA THR A 24 -36.57 13.62 37.63
C THR A 24 -36.01 13.75 36.21
N VAL A 25 -36.86 14.04 35.21
CA VAL A 25 -36.43 14.15 33.80
C VAL A 25 -35.24 15.12 33.64
N TRP A 26 -35.15 16.11 34.54
CA TRP A 26 -34.03 17.04 34.66
C TRP A 26 -32.72 16.40 35.11
N GLU A 27 -32.73 15.53 36.12
CA GLU A 27 -31.53 14.77 36.53
C GLU A 27 -31.09 13.78 35.45
N LYS A 28 -32.02 13.16 34.72
CA LYS A 28 -31.69 12.29 33.57
C LYS A 28 -31.07 13.06 32.41
N LEU A 29 -31.55 14.28 32.16
CA LEU A 29 -30.96 15.18 31.16
C LEU A 29 -29.56 15.63 31.59
N GLY A 30 -29.36 15.95 32.88
CA GLY A 30 -28.06 16.27 33.45
C GLY A 30 -27.06 15.11 33.38
N LEU A 31 -27.51 13.90 33.68
CA LEU A 31 -26.74 12.66 33.53
C LEU A 31 -26.38 12.40 32.06
N GLY A 32 -27.32 12.61 31.13
CA GLY A 32 -27.07 12.53 29.69
C GLY A 32 -26.08 13.58 29.18
N GLY A 33 -26.18 14.82 29.69
CA GLY A 33 -25.23 15.90 29.39
C GLY A 33 -23.82 15.59 29.91
N SER A 34 -23.69 14.90 31.04
CA SER A 34 -22.38 14.45 31.52
C SER A 34 -21.72 13.46 30.55
N VAL A 35 -22.51 12.59 29.90
CA VAL A 35 -21.98 11.62 28.92
C VAL A 35 -21.55 12.31 27.63
N THR A 36 -22.24 13.36 27.18
CA THR A 36 -21.82 14.13 26.00
C THR A 36 -20.53 14.91 26.27
N VAL A 37 -20.38 15.49 27.46
CA VAL A 37 -19.13 16.14 27.88
C VAL A 37 -18.00 15.12 27.96
N LEU A 38 -18.23 13.94 28.54
CA LEU A 38 -17.24 12.86 28.57
C LEU A 38 -16.85 12.40 27.15
N GLY A 39 -17.83 12.30 26.24
CA GLY A 39 -17.64 12.01 24.82
C GLY A 39 -16.81 13.06 24.09
N MET A 40 -17.05 14.35 24.37
CA MET A 40 -16.29 15.45 23.79
C MET A 40 -14.84 15.46 24.27
N VAL A 41 -14.62 15.19 25.57
CA VAL A 41 -13.27 15.11 26.16
C VAL A 41 -12.48 13.95 25.55
N ILE A 42 -13.08 12.77 25.40
CA ILE A 42 -12.36 11.62 24.82
C ILE A 42 -12.04 11.83 23.33
N VAL A 43 -12.91 12.51 22.58
CA VAL A 43 -12.62 12.92 21.19
C VAL A 43 -11.46 13.90 21.15
N PHE A 44 -11.42 14.89 22.05
CA PHE A 44 -10.34 15.87 22.12
C PHE A 44 -8.99 15.21 22.44
N ILE A 45 -8.97 14.28 23.40
CA ILE A 45 -7.78 13.48 23.73
C ILE A 45 -7.36 12.61 22.53
N GLY A 46 -8.30 11.96 21.86
CA GLY A 46 -8.04 11.16 20.66
C GLY A 46 -7.41 11.97 19.53
N LEU A 47 -7.91 13.19 19.28
CA LEU A 47 -7.33 14.11 18.29
C LEU A 47 -5.92 14.55 18.67
N ILE A 48 -5.68 14.90 19.94
CA ILE A 48 -4.35 15.25 20.42
C ILE A 48 -3.38 14.08 20.24
N LEU A 49 -3.80 12.85 20.58
CA LEU A 49 -2.99 11.65 20.42
C LEU A 49 -2.68 11.38 18.94
N LEU A 50 -3.64 11.60 18.04
CA LEU A 50 -3.47 11.44 16.59
C LEU A 50 -2.48 12.46 16.00
N ILE A 51 -2.54 13.71 16.47
CA ILE A 51 -1.58 14.77 16.11
C ILE A 51 -0.19 14.41 16.63
N PHE A 52 -0.09 13.94 17.87
CA PHE A 52 1.16 13.50 18.47
C PHE A 52 1.79 12.31 17.73
N LEU A 53 1.00 11.32 17.32
CA LEU A 53 1.44 10.20 16.47
C LEU A 53 1.94 10.70 15.11
N THR A 54 1.29 11.72 14.54
CA THR A 54 1.73 12.36 13.28
C THR A 54 3.06 13.11 13.46
N TRP A 55 3.40 13.57 14.68
CA TRP A 55 4.68 14.21 14.99
C TRP A 55 5.80 13.19 15.27
N LEU A 56 5.46 12.06 15.90
CA LEU A 56 6.38 10.95 16.16
C LEU A 56 6.72 10.19 14.87
N TYR A 57 5.74 10.03 13.97
CA TYR A 57 5.90 9.33 12.69
C TYR A 57 7.10 9.84 11.87
N PRO A 58 7.27 11.14 11.55
CA PRO A 58 8.41 11.61 10.76
C PRO A 58 9.74 11.48 11.51
N LYS A 59 9.74 11.48 12.85
CA LYS A 59 10.97 11.29 13.65
C LYS A 59 11.44 9.84 13.61
N ILE A 60 10.51 8.89 13.74
CA ILE A 60 10.77 7.45 13.67
C ILE A 60 11.04 7.04 12.22
N ALA A 61 10.28 7.56 11.26
CA ALA A 61 10.46 7.30 9.83
C ALA A 61 11.83 7.79 9.36
N LYS A 62 12.29 9.00 9.74
CA LYS A 62 13.64 9.49 9.41
C LYS A 62 14.74 8.58 9.97
N SER A 63 14.61 8.16 11.23
CA SER A 63 15.57 7.26 11.88
C SER A 63 15.61 5.87 11.21
N LEU A 64 14.45 5.35 10.79
CA LEU A 64 14.33 4.07 10.10
C LEU A 64 14.82 4.14 8.63
N ILE A 65 14.47 5.23 7.91
CA ILE A 65 14.94 5.50 6.54
C ILE A 65 16.46 5.67 6.52
N SER A 66 17.05 6.44 7.44
CA SER A 66 18.50 6.69 7.44
C SER A 66 19.28 5.42 7.79
N TRP A 67 18.72 4.57 8.66
CA TRP A 67 19.34 3.29 9.01
C TRP A 67 19.35 2.30 7.83
N TRP A 68 18.32 2.30 6.98
CA TRP A 68 18.24 1.42 5.80
C TRP A 68 18.99 1.98 4.58
N ALA A 69 19.11 3.30 4.46
CA ALA A 69 19.89 3.96 3.42
C ALA A 69 21.39 3.57 3.49
N GLY A 70 21.97 3.55 4.69
CA GLY A 70 23.39 3.17 4.87
C GLY A 70 23.71 1.70 4.55
N VAL A 71 22.73 0.79 4.67
CA VAL A 71 22.89 -0.63 4.29
C VAL A 71 22.84 -0.79 2.76
N LYS A 72 22.05 0.04 2.06
CA LYS A 72 21.93 0.02 0.60
C LYS A 72 23.21 0.53 -0.08
N GLU A 73 23.84 1.57 0.46
CA GLU A 73 25.11 2.11 -0.03
C GLU A 73 26.26 1.10 0.04
N ARG A 74 26.35 0.34 1.14
CA ARG A 74 27.36 -0.74 1.32
C ARG A 74 27.17 -1.91 0.34
N ARG A 75 25.98 -2.09 -0.22
CA ARG A 75 25.68 -3.11 -1.24
C ARG A 75 25.82 -2.58 -2.67
N ALA A 76 25.70 -1.27 -2.89
CA ALA A 76 25.92 -0.63 -4.18
C ALA A 76 27.41 -0.54 -4.54
N SER A 77 28.26 -0.16 -3.58
CA SER A 77 29.72 -0.10 -3.79
C SER A 77 30.33 -1.47 -4.14
N ARG A 78 29.92 -2.54 -3.44
CA ARG A 78 30.34 -3.92 -3.76
C ARG A 78 29.87 -4.45 -5.13
N LYS A 79 28.80 -3.89 -5.69
CA LYS A 79 28.28 -4.27 -7.02
C LYS A 79 28.95 -3.46 -8.12
N ALA A 80 29.25 -2.19 -7.90
CA ALA A 80 29.97 -1.34 -8.86
C ALA A 80 31.38 -1.88 -9.14
N GLU A 81 32.13 -2.27 -8.11
CA GLU A 81 33.48 -2.86 -8.25
C GLU A 81 33.47 -4.16 -9.08
N ARG A 82 32.46 -5.02 -8.86
CA ARG A 82 32.32 -6.29 -9.60
C ARG A 82 31.92 -6.11 -11.06
N GLN A 83 31.30 -4.98 -11.42
CA GLN A 83 30.94 -4.70 -12.80
C GLN A 83 32.10 -4.12 -13.60
N LEU A 84 32.94 -3.29 -12.99
CA LEU A 84 34.15 -2.77 -13.62
C LEU A 84 35.13 -3.90 -13.96
N ALA A 85 35.31 -4.87 -13.06
CA ALA A 85 36.14 -6.06 -13.32
C ALA A 85 35.60 -6.96 -14.46
N LYS A 86 34.27 -6.99 -14.68
CA LYS A 86 33.64 -7.76 -15.76
C LYS A 86 33.71 -7.06 -17.12
N GLN A 87 33.71 -5.73 -17.14
CA GLN A 87 33.87 -4.96 -18.38
C GLN A 87 35.28 -5.08 -18.93
N GLN A 88 36.31 -5.00 -18.07
CA GLN A 88 37.71 -5.18 -18.50
C GLN A 88 37.96 -6.58 -19.09
N ARG A 89 37.31 -7.63 -18.56
CA ARG A 89 37.43 -9.00 -19.10
C ARG A 89 36.71 -9.20 -20.45
N LYS A 90 35.73 -8.34 -20.78
CA LYS A 90 35.03 -8.38 -22.09
C LYS A 90 35.82 -7.66 -23.18
N GLU A 91 36.59 -6.63 -22.85
CA GLU A 91 37.42 -5.93 -23.83
C GLU A 91 38.60 -6.78 -24.30
N VAL A 92 39.24 -7.54 -23.41
CA VAL A 92 40.33 -8.46 -23.80
C VAL A 92 39.83 -9.57 -24.73
N LYS A 93 38.58 -10.04 -24.57
CA LYS A 93 37.98 -11.06 -25.44
C LYS A 93 37.49 -10.52 -26.79
N LYS A 94 37.30 -9.21 -26.95
CA LYS A 94 36.86 -8.61 -28.21
C LYS A 94 38.03 -8.29 -29.15
N ALA A 95 39.26 -8.18 -28.62
CA ALA A 95 40.47 -7.92 -29.41
C ALA A 95 40.99 -9.15 -30.19
N GLU A 96 40.59 -10.38 -29.87
CA GLU A 96 41.13 -11.60 -30.51
C GLU A 96 40.29 -12.11 -31.71
N LYS A 97 39.14 -11.49 -32.03
CA LYS A 97 38.21 -12.04 -33.04
C LYS A 97 37.88 -11.13 -34.23
N MET A 98 38.75 -10.20 -34.63
CA MET A 98 38.54 -9.40 -35.83
C MET A 98 39.76 -9.38 -36.77
N ALA A 99 39.73 -10.23 -37.80
CA ALA A 99 40.22 -9.97 -39.15
C ALA A 99 39.75 -11.11 -40.09
N PRO A 100 39.41 -10.85 -41.36
CA PRO A 100 38.61 -9.74 -41.90
C PRO A 100 37.53 -10.25 -42.93
N ALA A 101 36.50 -9.46 -43.24
CA ALA A 101 35.99 -9.27 -44.61
C ALA A 101 34.61 -8.58 -44.68
N LYS A 102 34.56 -7.59 -45.59
CA LYS A 102 33.44 -7.15 -46.44
C LYS A 102 32.43 -6.11 -45.87
N ALA A 103 32.66 -4.88 -46.36
CA ALA A 103 31.72 -3.86 -46.86
C ALA A 103 30.22 -4.05 -46.57
N GLU A 104 29.59 -3.05 -45.96
CA GLU A 104 28.72 -2.06 -46.64
C GLU A 104 28.28 -0.96 -45.63
N GLU A 105 28.21 0.28 -46.10
CA GLU A 105 27.72 1.49 -45.43
C GLU A 105 26.18 1.60 -45.64
N PRO A 106 25.45 2.61 -45.13
CA PRO A 106 25.14 3.06 -43.77
C PRO A 106 23.62 2.92 -43.43
N ALA A 107 23.21 2.88 -42.16
CA ALA A 107 21.84 3.27 -41.78
C ALA A 107 21.70 3.65 -40.30
N VAL A 108 21.00 4.77 -40.11
CA VAL A 108 20.62 5.45 -38.88
C VAL A 108 19.76 4.56 -37.97
N ASP A 109 20.25 4.22 -36.78
CA ASP A 109 19.43 3.63 -35.72
C ASP A 109 18.72 4.74 -34.92
N THR A 110 17.57 5.15 -35.45
CA THR A 110 16.49 5.75 -34.67
C THR A 110 16.01 4.68 -33.67
N PRO A 111 15.98 4.94 -32.35
CA PRO A 111 15.33 4.02 -31.43
C PRO A 111 13.87 3.88 -31.85
N ALA A 112 13.50 2.67 -32.25
CA ALA A 112 12.16 2.32 -32.69
C ALA A 112 11.13 2.68 -31.59
N THR A 113 10.45 3.80 -31.82
CA THR A 113 9.14 4.09 -31.24
C THR A 113 8.19 2.99 -31.71
N LEU A 114 7.94 2.03 -30.83
CA LEU A 114 6.80 1.12 -30.91
C LEU A 114 5.50 1.95 -30.94
N PRO A 115 4.44 1.49 -31.61
CA PRO A 115 3.33 2.33 -32.06
C PRO A 115 2.71 3.12 -30.91
N ALA A 116 2.72 4.45 -31.08
CA ALA A 116 2.41 5.45 -30.07
C ALA A 116 0.91 5.58 -29.74
N ASP A 117 0.04 4.73 -30.30
CA ASP A 117 -1.41 4.99 -30.28
C ASP A 117 -2.20 4.25 -29.18
N GLU A 118 -1.65 3.23 -28.49
CA GLU A 118 -2.37 2.55 -27.39
C GLU A 118 -1.64 2.54 -26.03
N HIS A 119 -0.39 2.97 -25.98
CA HIS A 119 0.41 3.02 -24.74
C HIS A 119 0.97 4.41 -24.57
N SER A 120 0.11 5.34 -24.17
CA SER A 120 0.53 6.71 -23.87
C SER A 120 1.69 6.66 -22.87
N PRO A 121 2.85 7.27 -23.16
CA PRO A 121 3.99 7.30 -22.24
C PRO A 121 3.61 7.91 -20.88
N GLU A 122 2.59 8.76 -20.87
CA GLU A 122 1.92 9.30 -19.70
C GLU A 122 1.33 8.20 -18.78
N LEU A 123 0.64 7.20 -19.34
CA LEU A 123 0.10 6.07 -18.57
C LEU A 123 1.22 5.25 -17.94
N ILE A 124 2.29 5.00 -18.69
CA ILE A 124 3.47 4.27 -18.21
C ILE A 124 4.14 5.04 -17.06
N ALA A 125 4.31 6.36 -17.21
CA ALA A 125 4.89 7.22 -16.18
C ALA A 125 4.03 7.26 -14.91
N VAL A 126 2.71 7.43 -15.03
CA VAL A 126 1.78 7.44 -13.89
C VAL A 126 1.75 6.10 -13.16
N ILE A 127 1.69 4.98 -13.90
CA ILE A 127 1.73 3.64 -13.32
C ILE A 127 3.07 3.38 -12.62
N ALA A 128 4.20 3.70 -13.27
CA ALA A 128 5.52 3.54 -12.69
C ALA A 128 5.69 4.42 -11.43
N ALA A 129 5.20 5.66 -11.45
CA ALA A 129 5.21 6.56 -10.31
C ALA A 129 4.33 6.05 -9.15
N ALA A 130 3.14 5.51 -9.44
CA ALA A 130 2.26 4.93 -8.42
C ALA A 130 2.90 3.71 -7.75
N VAL A 131 3.51 2.81 -8.53
CA VAL A 131 4.24 1.65 -8.00
C VAL A 131 5.46 2.08 -7.18
N ALA A 132 6.20 3.08 -7.67
CA ALA A 132 7.34 3.68 -6.97
C ALA A 132 6.92 4.24 -5.60
N ALA A 133 5.81 4.98 -5.56
CA ALA A 133 5.24 5.52 -4.33
C ALA A 133 4.79 4.42 -3.36
N CYS A 134 4.08 3.39 -3.83
CA CYS A 134 3.64 2.26 -3.00
C CYS A 134 4.82 1.47 -2.37
N GLN A 135 5.95 1.39 -3.07
CA GLN A 135 7.16 0.70 -2.57
C GLN A 135 8.15 1.63 -1.86
N GLY A 136 7.89 2.95 -1.81
CA GLY A 136 8.83 3.92 -1.25
C GLY A 136 10.18 3.96 -1.98
N THR A 137 10.19 3.68 -3.28
CA THR A 137 11.39 3.64 -4.14
C THR A 137 11.27 4.66 -5.28
N SER A 138 12.37 4.95 -5.98
CA SER A 138 12.35 5.81 -7.18
C SER A 138 11.81 5.08 -8.41
N SER A 139 11.20 5.81 -9.34
CA SER A 139 10.68 5.29 -10.64
C SER A 139 11.76 4.74 -11.58
N ASN A 140 13.02 5.14 -11.39
CA ASN A 140 14.17 4.78 -12.25
C ASN A 140 14.51 3.28 -12.33
N GLY A 141 13.87 2.43 -11.51
CA GLY A 141 14.10 0.97 -11.49
C GLY A 141 12.91 0.14 -11.97
N ILE A 142 11.79 0.76 -12.38
CA ILE A 142 10.54 0.07 -12.69
C ILE A 142 10.38 0.00 -14.20
N VAL A 143 10.32 -1.21 -14.76
CA VAL A 143 10.13 -1.46 -16.19
C VAL A 143 8.82 -2.20 -16.42
N ILE A 144 7.95 -1.62 -17.23
CA ILE A 144 6.67 -2.22 -17.64
C ILE A 144 6.90 -3.05 -18.90
N ARG A 145 6.73 -4.38 -18.81
CA ARG A 145 6.94 -5.29 -19.95
C ARG A 145 5.74 -5.37 -20.89
N SER A 146 4.53 -5.18 -20.38
CA SER A 146 3.30 -5.24 -21.15
C SER A 146 2.21 -4.40 -20.49
N LEU A 147 1.53 -3.57 -21.27
CA LEU A 147 0.33 -2.86 -20.87
C LEU A 147 -0.78 -3.33 -21.81
N ARG A 148 -1.90 -3.84 -21.30
CA ARG A 148 -3.08 -4.16 -22.12
C ARG A 148 -4.32 -3.63 -21.44
N ARG A 149 -5.20 -2.98 -22.20
CA ARG A 149 -6.50 -2.55 -21.70
C ARG A 149 -7.39 -3.78 -21.49
N ALA A 150 -8.02 -3.87 -20.33
CA ALA A 150 -9.03 -4.89 -20.07
C ALA A 150 -10.23 -4.65 -21.01
N GLN A 151 -10.67 -5.70 -21.70
CA GLN A 151 -11.81 -5.64 -22.63
C GLN A 151 -13.15 -5.47 -21.88
N SER A 152 -13.21 -5.92 -20.63
CA SER A 152 -14.35 -5.73 -19.75
C SER A 152 -14.14 -4.52 -18.85
N THR A 153 -15.08 -3.57 -18.90
CA THR A 153 -15.18 -2.47 -17.93
C THR A 153 -15.60 -2.95 -16.54
N THR A 154 -16.18 -4.17 -16.44
CA THR A 154 -16.52 -4.74 -15.13
C THR A 154 -15.28 -5.38 -14.51
N PRO A 155 -14.89 -5.01 -13.28
CA PRO A 155 -13.84 -5.71 -12.56
C PRO A 155 -14.22 -7.17 -12.27
N VAL A 156 -13.23 -8.06 -12.18
CA VAL A 156 -13.44 -9.51 -12.01
C VAL A 156 -14.33 -9.83 -10.80
N TRP A 157 -14.13 -9.15 -9.67
CA TRP A 157 -14.96 -9.34 -8.47
C TRP A 157 -16.42 -8.91 -8.66
N GLY A 158 -16.66 -7.90 -9.50
CA GLY A 158 -18.02 -7.44 -9.84
C GLY A 158 -18.73 -8.41 -10.77
N ALA A 159 -17.99 -9.11 -11.64
CA ALA A 159 -18.53 -10.21 -12.43
C ALA A 159 -18.86 -11.42 -11.53
N SER A 160 -17.93 -11.80 -10.64
CA SER A 160 -18.11 -12.91 -9.70
C SER A 160 -19.25 -12.67 -8.71
N SER A 161 -19.43 -11.45 -8.20
CA SER A 161 -20.51 -11.15 -7.26
C SER A 161 -21.90 -11.25 -7.89
N ARG A 162 -22.05 -10.86 -9.16
CA ARG A 162 -23.32 -11.05 -9.90
C ARG A 162 -23.65 -12.52 -10.06
N ILE A 163 -22.66 -13.34 -10.40
CA ILE A 163 -22.83 -14.80 -10.51
C ILE A 163 -23.24 -15.39 -9.15
N GLU A 164 -22.61 -14.96 -8.06
CA GLU A 164 -22.94 -15.40 -6.71
C GLU A 164 -24.35 -14.95 -6.27
N GLN A 165 -24.76 -13.72 -6.60
CA GLN A 165 -26.11 -13.22 -6.32
C GLN A 165 -27.18 -13.97 -7.09
N VAL A 166 -26.92 -14.33 -8.35
CA VAL A 166 -27.85 -15.13 -9.15
C VAL A 166 -27.94 -16.55 -8.60
N ASN A 167 -26.80 -17.16 -8.26
CA ASN A 167 -26.76 -18.53 -7.74
C ASN A 167 -27.36 -18.66 -6.33
N LYS A 168 -27.36 -17.59 -5.51
CA LYS A 168 -28.05 -17.56 -4.20
C LYS A 168 -29.56 -17.33 -4.30
N ARG A 169 -30.06 -16.93 -5.47
CA ARG A 169 -31.49 -16.65 -5.72
C ARG A 169 -32.23 -17.80 -6.41
N LEU A 170 -31.50 -18.83 -6.82
CA LEU A 170 -32.00 -20.10 -7.37
C LEU A 170 -31.97 -21.17 -6.26
#